data_AF-A0A847P1I9-F1
#
_entry.id   AF-A0A847P1I9-F1
#
_cell.length_a   1.000
_cell.length_b   1.000
_cell.length_c   1.000
_cell.angle_alpha   90.00
_cell.angle_beta   90.00
_cell.angle_gamma   90.00
#
_symmetry.space_group_name_H-M   'P 1'
#
loop_
_entity.id
_entity.type
_entity.pdbx_description
1 polymer ?
#
loop_
_entity_poly.entity_id
_entity_poly.type
_entity_poly.pdbx_seq_one_letter_code
_entity_poly.pdbx_strand_id
1 'polypeptide(L)'
;MKSNFFKIGTVILFLMLSFKADAFQEIVLETIPRVGPPQIMKNRIIYSIDIVFKSFVPQEYWLYYDRPNKKLIIDFYDVFISAPPLTIRGTDLISDPEVWNIESSMALSGKRAQVRFSIKDGLHYEAFSSTDSTICLQLWRYLETSFNKRKVRPEIIIPVISTLVAAAVAAIILVSKK
;
A
#
# COMPACT_ATOMS: atom_id res chain seq x y z
N MET A 1 -31.38 -61.20 -1.56
CA MET A 1 -31.08 -59.77 -1.83
C MET A 1 -30.24 -59.16 -0.69
N LYS A 2 -28.95 -59.53 -0.54
CA LYS A 2 -28.13 -59.12 0.62
C LYS A 2 -26.68 -58.65 0.29
N SER A 3 -26.34 -58.34 -0.97
CA SER A 3 -24.93 -58.04 -1.34
C SER A 3 -24.61 -56.60 -1.77
N ASN A 4 -25.60 -55.70 -1.87
CA ASN A 4 -25.36 -54.34 -2.41
C ASN A 4 -25.18 -53.28 -1.32
N PHE A 5 -25.64 -53.52 -0.10
CA PHE A 5 -25.48 -52.57 1.01
C PHE A 5 -24.03 -52.42 1.47
N PHE A 6 -23.26 -53.51 1.45
CA PHE A 6 -21.88 -53.48 1.93
C PHE A 6 -20.95 -52.68 1.01
N LYS A 7 -21.21 -52.69 -0.31
CA LYS A 7 -20.43 -51.95 -1.31
C LYS A 7 -20.68 -50.44 -1.27
N ILE A 8 -21.91 -50.01 -1.00
CA ILE A 8 -22.25 -48.58 -0.89
C ILE A 8 -21.63 -47.98 0.37
N GLY A 9 -21.64 -48.71 1.48
CA GLY A 9 -21.00 -48.28 2.74
C GLY A 9 -19.49 -48.06 2.61
N THR A 10 -18.79 -48.92 1.86
CA THR A 10 -17.33 -48.76 1.64
C THR A 10 -17.01 -47.56 0.77
N VAL A 11 -17.83 -47.27 -0.25
CA VAL A 11 -17.63 -46.09 -1.12
C VAL A 11 -17.87 -44.78 -0.36
N ILE A 12 -18.91 -44.71 0.48
CA ILE A 12 -19.18 -43.53 1.32
C ILE A 12 -18.08 -43.33 2.36
N LEU A 13 -17.56 -44.41 2.98
CA LEU A 13 -16.44 -44.34 3.91
C LEU A 13 -15.16 -43.85 3.22
N PHE A 14 -14.88 -44.31 1.99
CA PHE A 14 -13.74 -43.85 1.21
C PHE A 14 -13.88 -42.38 0.77
N LEU A 15 -15.10 -41.93 0.43
CA LEU A 15 -15.39 -40.52 0.15
C LEU A 15 -15.15 -39.65 1.39
N MET A 16 -15.66 -40.06 2.56
CA MET A 16 -15.49 -39.32 3.82
C MET A 16 -14.02 -39.23 4.27
N LEU A 17 -13.20 -40.22 3.94
CA LEU A 17 -11.75 -40.20 4.21
C LEU A 17 -10.96 -39.33 3.22
N SER A 18 -11.55 -38.95 2.08
CA SER A 18 -10.87 -38.21 1.02
C SER A 18 -10.95 -36.67 1.16
N PHE A 19 -11.74 -36.14 2.12
CA PHE A 19 -11.97 -34.69 2.28
C PHE A 19 -11.32 -34.09 3.52
N LYS A 20 -10.03 -34.39 3.78
CA LYS A 20 -9.18 -33.58 4.67
C LYS A 20 -7.73 -33.56 4.21
N ALA A 21 -7.50 -33.36 2.91
CA ALA A 21 -6.24 -32.75 2.52
C ALA A 21 -6.38 -31.27 2.90
N ASP A 22 -5.77 -30.86 4.01
CA ASP A 22 -5.62 -29.46 4.37
C ASP A 22 -4.79 -28.81 3.25
N ALA A 23 -5.46 -28.33 2.21
CA ALA A 23 -4.85 -27.73 1.03
C ALA A 23 -4.44 -26.28 1.33
N PHE A 24 -3.58 -26.09 2.34
CA PHE A 24 -2.89 -24.83 2.55
C PHE A 24 -1.48 -24.92 1.99
N GLN A 25 -0.97 -23.78 1.54
CA GLN A 25 0.36 -23.66 0.98
C GLN A 25 1.31 -23.15 2.05
N GLU A 26 2.36 -23.90 2.36
CA GLU A 26 3.46 -23.39 3.16
C GLU A 26 4.43 -22.62 2.26
N ILE A 27 4.65 -21.34 2.58
CA ILE A 27 5.61 -20.48 1.90
C ILE A 27 6.63 -19.91 2.88
N VAL A 28 7.82 -19.64 2.39
CA VAL A 28 8.90 -19.06 3.19
C VAL A 28 9.12 -17.63 2.75
N LEU A 29 8.86 -16.68 3.64
CA LEU A 29 9.30 -15.30 3.48
C LEU A 29 10.79 -15.26 3.81
N GLU A 30 11.61 -14.92 2.82
CA GLU A 30 13.07 -15.00 2.93
C GLU A 30 13.64 -13.75 3.61
N THR A 31 13.30 -12.57 3.08
CA THR A 31 13.86 -11.31 3.57
C THR A 31 13.08 -10.10 3.07
N ILE A 32 13.30 -8.98 3.73
CA ILE A 32 12.91 -7.65 3.26
C ILE A 32 14.22 -6.89 3.01
N PRO A 33 14.69 -6.78 1.75
CA PRO A 33 15.92 -6.07 1.44
C PRO A 33 15.89 -4.61 1.91
N ARG A 34 17.08 -4.02 1.98
CA ARG A 34 17.25 -2.61 2.33
C ARG A 34 16.49 -1.75 1.32
N VAL A 35 15.67 -0.83 1.83
CA VAL A 35 14.91 0.11 1.02
C VAL A 35 15.86 1.02 0.25
N GLY A 36 15.66 1.07 -1.06
CA GLY A 36 16.43 1.92 -1.97
C GLY A 36 16.15 3.42 -1.76
N PRO A 37 16.90 4.30 -2.45
CA PRO A 37 16.62 5.73 -2.40
C PRO A 37 15.23 6.02 -2.97
N PRO A 38 14.49 7.02 -2.42
CA PRO A 38 13.18 7.38 -2.92
C PRO A 38 13.26 7.94 -4.34
N GLN A 39 12.22 7.67 -5.12
CA GLN A 39 12.04 8.25 -6.45
C GLN A 39 11.12 9.46 -6.36
N ILE A 40 11.51 10.56 -7.00
CA ILE A 40 10.67 11.75 -7.11
C ILE A 40 10.05 11.74 -8.50
N MET A 41 8.74 11.57 -8.56
CA MET A 41 7.99 11.57 -9.82
C MET A 41 6.85 12.57 -9.75
N LYS A 42 6.85 13.53 -10.69
CA LYS A 42 5.88 14.63 -10.76
C LYS A 42 5.88 15.46 -9.47
N ASN A 43 4.94 15.19 -8.57
CA ASN A 43 4.76 15.88 -7.28
C ASN A 43 4.64 14.87 -6.13
N ARG A 44 5.29 13.71 -6.24
CA ARG A 44 5.24 12.64 -5.24
C ARG A 44 6.66 12.17 -4.91
N ILE A 45 6.89 11.86 -3.64
CA ILE A 45 8.05 11.09 -3.20
C ILE A 45 7.56 9.65 -3.02
N ILE A 46 8.15 8.71 -3.74
CA ILE A 46 7.78 7.30 -3.78
C ILE A 46 8.93 6.47 -3.19
N TYR A 47 8.59 5.55 -2.31
CA TYR A 47 9.49 4.57 -1.70
C TYR A 47 9.00 3.18 -2.09
N SER A 48 9.89 2.34 -2.61
CA SER A 48 9.59 0.96 -2.97
C SER A 48 10.28 0.02 -1.98
N ILE A 49 9.50 -0.85 -1.35
CA ILE A 49 9.96 -1.86 -0.40
C ILE A 49 9.63 -3.23 -0.99
N ASP A 50 10.66 -4.01 -1.29
CA ASP A 50 10.46 -5.37 -1.80
C ASP A 50 10.32 -6.36 -0.65
N ILE A 51 9.42 -7.32 -0.79
CA ILE A 51 9.13 -8.40 0.15
C ILE A 51 9.40 -9.70 -0.61
N VAL A 52 10.47 -10.40 -0.24
CA VAL A 52 11.03 -11.50 -1.04
C VAL A 52 10.67 -12.84 -0.42
N PHE A 53 10.02 -13.68 -1.20
CA PHE A 53 9.66 -15.06 -0.87
C PHE A 53 10.64 -16.03 -1.53
N LYS A 54 10.92 -17.16 -0.88
CA LYS A 54 11.92 -18.12 -1.34
C LYS A 54 11.55 -18.84 -2.63
N SER A 55 10.26 -19.08 -2.86
CA SER A 55 9.79 -19.94 -3.96
C SER A 55 8.81 -19.22 -4.87
N PHE A 56 7.71 -18.71 -4.31
CA PHE A 56 6.70 -18.01 -5.07
C PHE A 56 5.86 -17.09 -4.17
N VAL A 57 5.22 -16.12 -4.78
CA VAL A 57 4.21 -15.24 -4.19
C VAL A 57 2.83 -15.87 -4.40
N PRO A 58 1.99 -15.96 -3.36
CA PRO A 58 0.59 -16.35 -3.55
C PRO A 58 -0.12 -15.42 -4.53
N GLN A 59 -0.87 -16.00 -5.48
CA GLN A 59 -1.50 -15.24 -6.56
C GLN A 59 -2.52 -14.22 -6.05
N GLU A 60 -3.21 -14.53 -4.96
CA GLU A 60 -4.24 -13.70 -4.36
C GLU A 60 -3.80 -13.19 -2.99
N TYR A 61 -3.77 -11.87 -2.84
CA TYR A 61 -3.53 -11.21 -1.57
C TYR A 61 -4.29 -9.89 -1.51
N TRP A 62 -4.57 -9.44 -0.29
CA TRP A 62 -5.24 -8.17 -0.02
C TRP A 62 -4.31 -7.23 0.71
N LEU A 63 -4.26 -5.97 0.28
CA LEU A 63 -3.55 -4.91 0.99
C LEU A 63 -4.55 -3.95 1.61
N TYR A 64 -4.49 -3.78 2.94
CA TYR A 64 -5.34 -2.82 3.64
C TYR A 64 -4.67 -2.28 4.89
N TYR A 65 -5.17 -1.13 5.37
CA TYR A 65 -4.70 -0.51 6.60
C TYR A 65 -5.66 -0.75 7.75
N ASP A 66 -5.18 -1.43 8.78
CA ASP A 66 -5.87 -1.62 10.05
C ASP A 66 -5.65 -0.39 10.93
N ARG A 67 -6.62 0.54 10.86
CA ARG A 67 -6.57 1.81 11.58
C ARG A 67 -6.49 1.66 13.11
N PRO A 68 -7.27 0.79 13.78
CA PRO A 68 -7.13 0.53 15.22
C PRO A 68 -5.72 0.17 15.65
N ASN A 69 -5.06 -0.73 14.92
CA ASN A 69 -3.72 -1.20 15.26
C ASN A 69 -2.59 -0.39 14.61
N LYS A 70 -2.94 0.58 13.74
CA LYS A 70 -2.02 1.37 12.92
C LYS A 70 -1.04 0.52 12.09
N LYS A 71 -1.53 -0.61 11.59
CA LYS A 71 -0.73 -1.55 10.80
C LYS A 71 -1.19 -1.58 9.35
N LEU A 72 -0.25 -1.52 8.42
CA LEU A 72 -0.48 -1.91 7.04
C LEU A 72 -0.35 -3.43 6.94
N ILE A 73 -1.33 -4.08 6.33
CA ILE A 73 -1.46 -5.54 6.30
C ILE A 73 -1.52 -6.01 4.86
N ILE A 74 -0.64 -6.96 4.52
CA ILE A 74 -0.76 -7.81 3.34
C ILE A 74 -1.28 -9.16 3.83
N ASP A 75 -2.44 -9.55 3.31
CA ASP A 75 -3.24 -10.65 3.81
C ASP A 75 -3.39 -11.74 2.76
N PHE A 76 -3.06 -12.97 3.17
CA PHE A 76 -3.00 -14.16 2.32
C PHE A 76 -3.98 -15.21 2.83
N TYR A 77 -4.80 -15.75 1.93
CA TYR A 77 -5.73 -16.84 2.23
C TYR A 77 -5.14 -18.17 1.82
N ASP A 78 -5.45 -19.22 2.57
CA ASP A 78 -5.00 -20.59 2.30
C ASP A 78 -3.47 -20.76 2.31
N VAL A 79 -2.78 -19.93 3.10
CA VAL A 79 -1.32 -19.86 3.17
C VAL A 79 -0.87 -19.89 4.62
N PHE A 80 0.26 -20.56 4.85
CA PHE A 80 1.05 -20.48 6.07
C PHE A 80 2.43 -19.91 5.74
N ILE A 81 2.86 -18.86 6.45
CA ILE A 81 4.14 -18.19 6.20
C ILE A 81 5.13 -18.54 7.30
N SER A 82 6.25 -19.14 6.92
CA SER A 82 7.44 -19.24 7.76
C SER A 82 8.39 -18.08 7.44
N ALA A 83 8.97 -17.45 8.45
CA ALA A 83 9.86 -16.31 8.26
C ALA A 83 11.00 -16.30 9.30
N PRO A 84 12.22 -15.90 8.93
CA PRO A 84 13.25 -15.57 9.90
C PRO A 84 12.90 -14.24 10.60
N PRO A 85 13.67 -13.82 11.63
CA PRO A 85 13.54 -12.48 12.19
C PRO A 85 13.65 -11.42 11.10
N LEU A 86 12.58 -10.67 10.89
CA LEU A 86 12.50 -9.66 9.84
C LEU A 86 13.01 -8.32 10.36
N THR A 87 13.65 -7.54 9.49
CA THR A 87 14.07 -6.18 9.83
C THR A 87 14.04 -5.32 8.58
N ILE A 88 13.42 -4.15 8.67
CA ILE A 88 13.46 -3.16 7.60
C ILE A 88 14.61 -2.18 7.87
N ARG A 89 15.38 -1.86 6.83
CA ARG A 89 16.48 -0.90 6.89
C ARG A 89 16.39 0.10 5.75
N GLY A 90 16.88 1.32 5.98
CA GLY A 90 16.98 2.35 4.93
C GLY A 90 15.81 3.35 4.87
N THR A 91 14.82 3.23 5.75
CA THR A 91 13.69 4.18 5.85
C THR A 91 13.12 4.21 7.27
N ASP A 92 12.53 5.34 7.67
CA ASP A 92 11.75 5.53 8.90
C ASP A 92 10.24 5.49 8.66
N LEU A 93 9.81 5.33 7.40
CA LEU A 93 8.40 5.39 6.99
C LEU A 93 7.62 4.11 7.30
N ILE A 94 8.34 3.00 7.41
CA ILE A 94 7.80 1.67 7.66
C ILE A 94 8.73 0.93 8.62
N SER A 95 8.16 0.27 9.63
CA SER A 95 8.90 -0.43 10.68
C SER A 95 8.16 -1.68 11.15
N ASP A 96 8.82 -2.44 12.03
CA ASP A 96 8.25 -3.58 12.76
C ASP A 96 7.54 -4.59 11.85
N PRO A 97 8.28 -5.18 10.87
CA PRO A 97 7.73 -6.24 10.04
C PRO A 97 7.39 -7.45 10.90
N GLU A 98 6.16 -7.95 10.78
CA GLU A 98 5.66 -9.08 11.54
C GLU A 98 4.94 -10.07 10.61
N VAL A 99 5.04 -11.36 10.93
CA VAL A 99 4.28 -12.41 10.25
C VAL A 99 3.33 -13.05 11.25
N TRP A 100 2.05 -13.10 10.91
CA TRP A 100 0.99 -13.65 11.73
C TRP A 100 0.28 -14.76 10.96
N ASN A 101 0.37 -16.00 11.46
CA ASN A 101 -0.42 -17.12 10.97
C ASN A 101 -1.65 -17.29 11.85
N ILE A 102 -2.82 -17.36 11.24
CA ILE A 102 -4.13 -17.26 11.89
C ILE A 102 -5.01 -18.42 11.40
N GLU A 103 -5.66 -19.11 12.32
CA GLU A 103 -6.78 -20.01 11.99
C GLU A 103 -8.03 -19.16 11.70
N SER A 104 -8.61 -19.29 10.52
CA SER A 104 -9.75 -18.47 10.10
C SER A 104 -10.74 -19.27 9.26
N SER A 105 -12.02 -19.21 9.63
CA SER A 105 -13.12 -19.76 8.82
C SER A 105 -13.39 -18.99 7.54
N MET A 106 -12.67 -17.87 7.30
CA MET A 106 -12.77 -17.11 6.05
C MET A 106 -11.93 -17.72 4.92
N ALA A 107 -11.00 -18.63 5.23
CA ALA A 107 -10.18 -19.35 4.27
C ALA A 107 -10.70 -20.78 4.10
N LEU A 108 -10.63 -21.33 2.89
CA LEU A 108 -11.16 -22.67 2.58
C LEU A 108 -10.42 -23.77 3.35
N SER A 109 -9.11 -23.61 3.49
CA SER A 109 -8.22 -24.48 4.26
C SER A 109 -8.26 -24.20 5.77
N GLY A 110 -8.97 -23.16 6.20
CA GLY A 110 -8.92 -22.68 7.57
C GLY A 110 -7.64 -21.91 7.92
N LYS A 111 -6.66 -21.76 7.00
CA LYS A 111 -5.41 -21.05 7.25
C LYS A 111 -5.39 -19.69 6.57
N ARG A 112 -4.90 -18.69 7.30
CA ARG A 112 -4.69 -17.32 6.81
C ARG A 112 -3.36 -16.81 7.35
N ALA A 113 -2.61 -16.11 6.54
CA ALA A 113 -1.36 -15.50 6.96
C ALA A 113 -1.34 -14.01 6.64
N GLN A 114 -0.67 -13.24 7.49
CA GLN A 114 -0.54 -11.80 7.35
C GLN A 114 0.90 -11.38 7.48
N VAL A 115 1.36 -10.55 6.55
CA VAL A 115 2.59 -9.77 6.70
C VAL A 115 2.18 -8.36 7.07
N ARG A 116 2.63 -7.89 8.23
CA ARG A 116 2.19 -6.64 8.84
C ARG A 116 3.35 -5.69 9.01
N PHE A 117 3.04 -4.40 8.90
CA PHE A 117 4.02 -3.33 9.05
C PHE A 117 3.43 -2.15 9.81
N SER A 118 4.21 -1.54 10.68
CA SER A 118 3.92 -0.20 11.19
C SER A 118 4.24 0.81 10.09
N ILE A 119 3.33 1.73 9.75
CA ILE A 119 3.60 2.80 8.77
C ILE A 119 3.35 4.18 9.36
N LYS A 120 4.07 5.19 8.87
CA LYS A 120 3.86 6.58 9.22
C LYS A 120 2.54 7.10 8.67
N ASP A 121 1.86 7.95 9.44
CA ASP A 121 0.60 8.57 9.04
C ASP A 121 0.75 9.46 7.79
N GLY A 122 -0.30 9.52 6.98
CA GLY A 122 -0.37 10.38 5.78
C GLY A 122 0.34 9.81 4.55
N LEU A 123 0.76 8.54 4.59
CA LEU A 123 1.26 7.81 3.43
C LEU A 123 0.11 7.16 2.66
N HIS A 124 0.19 7.24 1.34
CA HIS A 124 -0.54 6.35 0.45
C HIS A 124 0.27 5.09 0.21
N TYR A 125 -0.41 3.99 -0.11
CA TYR A 125 0.21 2.69 -0.26
C TYR A 125 -0.45 1.90 -1.38
N GLU A 126 0.33 1.06 -2.04
CA GLU A 126 -0.12 0.02 -2.97
C GLU A 126 0.90 -1.12 -2.96
N ALA A 127 0.45 -2.31 -3.34
CA ALA A 127 1.31 -3.47 -3.48
C ALA A 127 1.01 -4.16 -4.80
N PHE A 128 2.05 -4.65 -5.46
CA PHE A 128 1.95 -5.43 -6.67
C PHE A 128 3.04 -6.50 -6.68
N SER A 129 2.82 -7.60 -7.40
CA SER A 129 3.86 -8.60 -7.66
C SER A 129 4.82 -8.02 -8.70
N SER A 130 6.09 -7.85 -8.31
CA SER A 130 7.16 -7.37 -9.20
C SER A 130 7.79 -8.54 -9.97
N THR A 131 7.94 -9.68 -9.29
CA THR A 131 8.36 -10.96 -9.85
C THR A 131 7.53 -12.09 -9.23
N ASP A 132 7.68 -13.31 -9.76
CA ASP A 132 7.04 -14.51 -9.22
C ASP A 132 7.35 -14.76 -7.74
N SER A 133 8.42 -14.19 -7.21
CA SER A 133 8.89 -14.38 -5.84
C SER A 133 8.90 -13.09 -5.00
N THR A 134 8.48 -11.95 -5.55
CA THR A 134 8.62 -10.65 -4.88
C THR A 134 7.34 -9.83 -4.97
N ILE A 135 6.85 -9.39 -3.82
CA ILE A 135 5.84 -8.32 -3.73
C ILE A 135 6.57 -6.99 -3.51
N CYS A 136 6.30 -6.01 -4.36
CA CYS A 136 6.76 -4.64 -4.14
C CYS A 136 5.64 -3.85 -3.44
N LEU A 137 5.94 -3.37 -2.24
CA LEU A 137 5.12 -2.42 -1.49
C LEU A 137 5.60 -1.00 -1.81
N GLN A 138 4.78 -0.23 -2.52
CA GLN A 138 5.04 1.19 -2.77
C GLN A 138 4.33 2.06 -1.76
N LEU A 139 5.09 2.97 -1.15
CA LEU A 139 4.60 4.01 -0.24
C LEU A 139 4.88 5.37 -0.85
N TRP A 140 3.92 6.29 -0.84
CA TRP A 140 4.16 7.64 -1.34
C TRP A 140 3.41 8.72 -0.57
N ARG A 141 3.95 9.94 -0.68
CA ARG A 141 3.27 11.17 -0.26
C ARG A 141 3.38 12.22 -1.34
N TYR A 142 2.40 13.10 -1.39
CA TYR A 142 2.49 14.29 -2.24
C TYR A 142 3.49 15.27 -1.63
N LEU A 143 4.32 15.86 -2.48
CA LEU A 143 5.09 17.03 -2.12
C LEU A 143 4.10 18.16 -1.89
N GLU A 144 4.15 18.77 -0.71
CA GLU A 144 3.44 20.02 -0.46
C GLU A 144 4.01 21.06 -1.42
N THR A 145 3.32 21.32 -2.52
CA THR A 145 3.60 22.47 -3.37
C THR A 145 3.16 23.68 -2.59
N SER A 146 4.07 24.23 -1.78
CA SER A 146 3.94 25.56 -1.21
C SER A 146 4.13 26.61 -2.32
N PHE A 147 3.32 26.54 -3.37
CA PHE A 147 2.92 27.74 -4.06
C PHE A 147 2.01 28.48 -3.09
N ASN A 148 2.66 29.21 -2.18
CA ASN A 148 2.11 30.40 -1.59
C ASN A 148 1.81 31.32 -2.79
N LYS A 149 0.69 31.07 -3.47
CA LYS A 149 0.00 32.07 -4.26
C LYS A 149 -0.34 33.12 -3.22
N ARG A 150 0.61 34.01 -2.98
CA ARG A 150 0.41 35.27 -2.28
C ARG A 150 -0.80 35.83 -3.01
N LYS A 151 -1.99 35.68 -2.42
CA LYS A 151 -3.21 36.31 -2.93
C LYS A 151 -2.82 37.76 -2.99
N VAL A 152 -2.49 38.25 -4.18
CA VAL A 152 -2.16 39.66 -4.34
C VAL A 152 -3.45 40.36 -3.97
N ARG A 153 -3.45 41.01 -2.81
CA ARG A 153 -4.66 41.62 -2.29
C ARG A 153 -5.08 42.67 -3.31
N PRO A 154 -6.29 42.58 -3.91
CA PRO A 154 -6.74 43.56 -4.90
C PRO A 154 -6.75 44.99 -4.32
N GLU A 155 -6.83 45.11 -2.98
CA GLU A 155 -6.70 46.33 -2.20
C GLU A 155 -5.43 47.15 -2.47
N ILE A 156 -4.32 46.53 -2.90
CA ILE A 156 -3.06 47.25 -3.18
C ILE A 156 -2.92 47.57 -4.68
N ILE A 157 -3.44 46.71 -5.56
CA ILE A 157 -3.31 46.90 -7.02
C ILE A 157 -4.19 48.06 -7.51
N ILE A 158 -5.43 48.14 -7.03
CA ILE A 158 -6.40 49.15 -7.47
C ILE A 158 -5.92 50.59 -7.22
N PRO A 159 -5.44 50.97 -6.01
CA PRO A 159 -4.98 52.35 -5.76
C PRO A 159 -3.70 52.72 -6.53
N VAL A 160 -2.82 51.75 -6.81
CA VAL A 160 -1.59 51.98 -7.58
C VAL A 160 -1.90 52.23 -9.05
N ILE A 161 -2.81 51.45 -9.64
CA ILE A 161 -3.24 51.68 -11.02
C ILE A 161 -4.03 52.99 -11.13
N SER A 162 -4.90 53.31 -10.17
CA SER A 162 -5.69 54.56 -10.22
C SER A 162 -4.83 55.81 -10.09
N THR A 163 -3.76 55.79 -9.27
CA THR A 163 -2.82 56.91 -9.15
C THR A 163 -1.98 57.09 -10.41
N LEU A 164 -1.53 56.01 -11.05
CA LEU A 164 -0.83 56.05 -12.33
C LEU A 164 -1.70 56.65 -13.45
N VAL A 165 -2.97 56.23 -13.55
CA VAL A 165 -3.90 56.76 -14.55
C VAL A 165 -4.21 58.24 -14.29
N ALA A 166 -4.45 58.63 -13.04
CA ALA A 166 -4.71 60.03 -12.69
C ALA A 166 -3.50 60.93 -12.99
N ALA A 167 -2.28 60.47 -12.71
CA ALA A 167 -1.05 61.19 -13.02
C ALA A 167 -0.85 61.34 -14.54
N ALA A 168 -1.13 60.30 -15.32
CA ALA A 168 -1.04 60.35 -16.78
C ALA A 168 -2.05 61.34 -17.38
N VAL A 169 -3.29 61.36 -16.90
CA VAL A 169 -4.32 62.32 -17.34
C VAL A 169 -3.93 63.75 -16.97
N ALA A 170 -3.45 63.98 -15.74
CA ALA A 170 -3.00 65.29 -15.31
C ALA A 170 -1.82 65.81 -16.15
N ALA A 171 -0.86 64.95 -16.49
CA ALA A 171 0.27 65.29 -17.34
C ALA A 171 -0.17 65.69 -18.75
N ILE A 172 -1.11 64.95 -19.36
CA ILE A 172 -1.65 65.27 -20.70
C ILE A 172 -2.38 66.63 -20.68
N ILE A 173 -3.20 66.89 -19.66
CA ILE A 173 -3.92 68.17 -19.53
C ILE A 173 -2.94 69.33 -19.37
N LEU A 174 -1.88 69.17 -18.56
CA LEU A 174 -0.84 70.18 -18.35
C LEU A 174 -0.04 70.48 -19.62
N VAL A 175 0.25 69.47 -20.44
CA VAL A 175 0.92 69.64 -21.73
C VAL A 175 0.01 70.32 -22.76
N SER A 176 -1.31 70.05 -22.76
CA SER A 176 -2.26 70.66 -23.71
C SER A 176 -2.60 72.14 -23.45
N LYS A 177 -2.27 72.67 -22.27
CA LYS A 177 -2.53 74.07 -21.86
C LYS A 177 -1.35 75.02 -22.09
N LYS A 178 -0.21 74.52 -22.57
CA LYS A 178 0.92 75.32 -23.06
C LYS A 178 0.82 75.46 -24.57
#